data_AF-A0A060SR56-F1
#
_entry.id   AF-A0A060SR56-F1
#
_cell.length_a   1.000
_cell.length_b   1.000
_cell.length_c   1.000
_cell.angle_alpha   90.00
_cell.angle_beta   90.00
_cell.angle_gamma   90.00
#
_symmetry.space_group_name_H-M   'P 1'
#
loop_
_entity.id
_entity.type
_entity.pdbx_description
1 polymer ?
#
loop_
_entity_poly.entity_id
_entity_poly.type
_entity_poly.pdbx_seq_one_letter_code
_entity_poly.pdbx_strand_id
1 'polypeptide(L)'
;MNALPLELHSQIFEFACTDDGKTARSLALVSRYVHDVSVPYRYQSLSISGLKQMKKLVTRLNVTPHHLRRIRHLFLSDWTHDRTKERVVATSDEARDTYELESTIALRIITLAAPTVETLAVVVASPFSGPSLLGSLFSTPMPQLTDLAVHGFYPFPHAPRSMPRLEHLHLSGNRSPHGLLHFGMLKAACPALIHLRLSGLFASASFAEELRSAILSAHDDTAAQSDPFRASLPQQLRTIVVEAREMHVPGARKHGIPRGLRLMHEKMLVSLRELERRADPLLARRFCHREQK
;
A
#
# COMPACT_ATOMS: atom_id res chain seq x y z
N MET A 1 -10.60 16.39 -34.99
CA MET A 1 -11.58 15.92 -33.98
C MET A 1 -13.03 16.14 -34.40
N ASN A 2 -13.35 16.34 -35.68
CA ASN A 2 -14.75 16.61 -36.08
C ASN A 2 -15.51 15.36 -36.54
N ALA A 3 -14.86 14.19 -36.50
CA ALA A 3 -15.42 12.93 -36.99
C ALA A 3 -16.02 12.05 -35.87
N LEU A 4 -15.65 12.29 -34.61
CA LEU A 4 -16.16 11.55 -33.46
C LEU A 4 -16.98 12.48 -32.56
N PRO A 5 -18.04 11.96 -31.92
CA PRO A 5 -18.82 12.70 -30.94
C PRO A 5 -18.02 12.92 -29.64
N LEU A 6 -18.49 13.86 -28.82
CA LEU A 6 -17.82 14.30 -27.59
C LEU A 6 -17.57 13.16 -26.60
N GLU A 7 -18.51 12.22 -26.50
CA GLU A 7 -18.47 11.08 -25.59
C GLU A 7 -17.29 10.17 -25.91
N LEU A 8 -16.96 9.99 -27.20
CA LEU A 8 -15.80 9.18 -27.60
C LEU A 8 -14.49 9.91 -27.32
N HIS A 9 -14.41 11.23 -27.50
CA HIS A 9 -13.23 11.98 -27.07
C HIS A 9 -13.01 11.90 -25.56
N SER A 10 -14.08 12.02 -24.77
CA SER A 10 -14.05 11.84 -23.31
C SER A 10 -13.53 10.45 -22.93
N GLN A 11 -14.03 9.38 -23.55
CA GLN A 11 -13.51 8.02 -23.33
C GLN A 11 -12.04 7.88 -23.71
N ILE A 12 -11.63 8.41 -24.87
CA ILE A 12 -10.22 8.40 -25.29
C ILE A 12 -9.35 9.10 -24.23
N PHE A 13 -9.80 10.25 -23.70
CA PHE A 13 -9.03 11.01 -22.72
C PHE A 13 -8.99 10.30 -21.38
N GLU A 14 -10.07 9.63 -20.96
CA GLU A 14 -10.10 8.79 -19.76
C GLU A 14 -9.05 7.66 -19.83
N PHE A 15 -8.95 6.98 -20.97
CA PHE A 15 -7.97 5.91 -21.17
C PHE A 15 -6.54 6.43 -21.40
N ALA A 16 -6.38 7.63 -21.95
CA ALA A 16 -5.06 8.23 -22.16
C ALA A 16 -4.47 8.84 -20.88
N CYS A 17 -5.30 9.37 -19.97
CA CYS A 17 -4.88 10.08 -18.77
C CYS A 17 -4.57 9.15 -17.56
N THR A 18 -3.86 8.05 -17.82
CA THR A 18 -3.45 7.06 -16.80
C THR A 18 -1.99 7.22 -16.36
N ASP A 19 -1.32 8.31 -16.76
CA ASP A 19 0.08 8.60 -16.44
C ASP A 19 0.23 9.46 -15.15
N ASP A 20 1.34 10.19 -14.99
CA ASP A 20 1.55 11.10 -13.84
C ASP A 20 0.86 12.48 -14.01
N GLY A 21 -0.17 12.55 -14.86
CA GLY A 21 -0.89 13.77 -15.20
C GLY A 21 -0.19 14.62 -16.27
N LYS A 22 0.84 14.10 -16.95
CA LYS A 22 1.47 14.75 -18.10
C LYS A 22 0.57 14.72 -19.34
N THR A 23 -0.14 13.62 -19.57
CA THR A 23 -1.01 13.47 -20.74
C THR A 23 -2.17 14.45 -20.69
N ALA A 24 -2.87 14.56 -19.56
CA ALA A 24 -3.95 15.54 -19.41
C ALA A 24 -3.48 16.99 -19.61
N ARG A 25 -2.27 17.32 -19.12
CA ARG A 25 -1.67 18.65 -19.33
C ARG A 25 -1.30 18.90 -20.80
N SER A 26 -0.81 17.87 -21.50
CA SER A 26 -0.45 17.98 -22.91
C SER A 26 -1.69 18.16 -23.77
N LEU A 27 -2.75 17.38 -23.50
CA LEU A 27 -4.06 17.53 -24.14
C LEU A 27 -4.60 18.96 -23.96
N ALA A 28 -4.52 19.51 -22.74
CA ALA A 28 -4.99 20.85 -22.45
C ALA A 28 -4.32 21.98 -23.26
N LEU A 29 -3.19 21.72 -23.92
CA LEU A 29 -2.46 22.69 -24.74
C LEU A 29 -2.74 22.56 -26.25
N VAL A 30 -3.48 21.53 -26.68
CA VAL A 30 -3.67 21.24 -28.12
C VAL A 30 -4.65 22.22 -28.77
N SER A 31 -5.81 22.45 -28.16
CA SER A 31 -6.81 23.42 -28.63
C SER A 31 -7.81 23.75 -27.52
N ARG A 32 -8.64 24.79 -27.70
CA ARG A 32 -9.72 25.12 -26.74
C ARG A 32 -10.68 23.96 -26.52
N TYR A 33 -11.08 23.28 -27.60
CA TYR A 33 -11.95 22.11 -27.48
C TYR A 33 -11.27 20.98 -26.70
N VAL A 34 -10.01 20.62 -27.01
CA VAL A 34 -9.30 19.55 -26.28
C VAL A 34 -9.15 19.94 -24.82
N HIS A 35 -8.81 21.20 -24.55
CA HIS A 35 -8.73 21.75 -23.21
C HIS A 35 -10.01 21.46 -22.44
N ASP A 36 -11.16 21.89 -22.93
CA ASP A 36 -12.43 21.78 -22.22
C ASP A 36 -12.85 20.32 -21.98
N VAL A 37 -12.60 19.43 -22.95
CA VAL A 37 -12.87 17.99 -22.80
C VAL A 37 -11.88 17.31 -21.87
N SER A 38 -10.64 17.78 -21.78
CA SER A 38 -9.59 17.20 -20.91
C SER A 38 -9.68 17.64 -19.44
N VAL A 39 -10.37 18.75 -19.14
CA VAL A 39 -10.45 19.35 -17.79
C VAL A 39 -10.84 18.32 -16.70
N PRO A 40 -11.86 17.46 -16.87
CA PRO A 40 -12.25 16.48 -15.85
C PRO A 40 -11.16 15.45 -15.52
N TYR A 41 -10.23 15.20 -16.45
CA TYR A 41 -9.18 14.18 -16.35
C TYR A 41 -7.85 14.73 -15.81
N ARG A 42 -7.78 16.04 -15.54
CA ARG A 42 -6.57 16.75 -15.09
C ARG A 42 -5.91 16.16 -13.85
N TYR A 43 -6.70 15.63 -12.93
CA TYR A 43 -6.24 15.05 -11.66
C TYR A 43 -6.50 13.55 -11.56
N GLN A 44 -6.93 12.91 -12.64
CA GLN A 44 -7.29 11.48 -12.64
C GLN A 44 -6.17 10.61 -12.09
N SER A 45 -4.94 10.89 -12.52
CA SER A 45 -3.76 10.12 -12.17
C SER A 45 -2.64 11.06 -11.73
N LEU A 46 -2.11 10.85 -10.52
CA LEU A 46 -1.12 11.74 -9.90
C LEU A 46 0.00 10.92 -9.26
N SER A 47 1.23 11.37 -9.48
CA SER A 47 2.42 10.89 -8.77
C SER A 47 3.10 12.06 -8.08
N ILE A 48 3.16 12.01 -6.74
CA ILE A 48 3.59 13.12 -5.90
C ILE A 48 4.68 12.65 -4.93
N SER A 49 5.79 13.37 -4.91
CA SER A 49 6.94 13.01 -4.08
C SER A 49 7.55 14.24 -3.40
N GLY A 50 7.69 14.15 -2.07
CA GLY A 50 8.27 15.16 -1.20
C GLY A 50 7.40 16.40 -0.94
N LEU A 51 7.75 17.13 0.13
CA LEU A 51 7.00 18.28 0.64
C LEU A 51 6.62 19.32 -0.41
N LYS A 52 7.55 19.67 -1.31
CA LYS A 52 7.35 20.75 -2.29
C LYS A 52 6.22 20.45 -3.26
N GLN A 53 6.12 19.20 -3.74
CA GLN A 53 5.04 18.80 -4.65
C GLN A 53 3.72 18.67 -3.89
N MET A 54 3.76 18.09 -2.69
CA MET A 54 2.58 17.96 -1.83
C MET A 54 1.95 19.32 -1.50
N LYS A 55 2.74 20.31 -1.06
CA LYS A 55 2.28 21.68 -0.79
C LYS A 55 1.56 22.28 -2.00
N LYS A 56 2.19 22.22 -3.18
CA LYS A 56 1.62 22.74 -4.42
C LYS A 56 0.30 22.06 -4.78
N LEU A 57 0.23 20.73 -4.63
CA LEU A 57 -0.97 19.97 -4.92
C LEU A 57 -2.09 20.34 -3.96
N VAL A 58 -1.85 20.35 -2.64
CA VAL A 58 -2.88 20.69 -1.64
C VAL A 58 -3.42 22.10 -1.85
N THR A 59 -2.57 23.09 -2.12
CA THR A 59 -3.03 24.45 -2.44
C THR A 59 -3.99 24.45 -3.63
N ARG A 60 -3.69 23.70 -4.69
CA ARG A 60 -4.57 23.60 -5.87
C ARG A 60 -5.86 22.83 -5.58
N LEU A 61 -5.76 21.69 -4.89
CA LEU A 61 -6.92 20.88 -4.55
C LEU A 61 -7.83 21.59 -3.55
N ASN A 62 -7.35 22.49 -2.68
CA ASN A 62 -8.24 23.22 -1.77
C ASN A 62 -9.16 24.21 -2.51
N VAL A 63 -8.70 24.82 -3.60
CA VAL A 63 -9.49 25.79 -4.39
C VAL A 63 -10.26 25.16 -5.56
N THR A 64 -9.94 23.93 -5.93
CA THR A 64 -10.61 23.23 -7.03
C THR A 64 -11.97 22.70 -6.55
N PRO A 65 -13.08 22.87 -7.30
CA PRO A 65 -14.38 22.30 -6.94
C PRO A 65 -14.37 20.77 -6.83
N HIS A 66 -15.23 20.18 -5.97
CA HIS A 66 -15.29 18.72 -5.75
C HIS A 66 -15.39 17.90 -7.05
N HIS A 67 -16.25 18.30 -7.98
CA HIS A 67 -16.47 17.57 -9.23
C HIS A 67 -15.26 17.61 -10.20
N LEU A 68 -14.30 18.52 -9.99
CA LEU A 68 -13.07 18.63 -10.78
C LEU A 68 -11.84 18.05 -10.05
N ARG A 69 -11.99 17.53 -8.83
CA ARG A 69 -10.90 16.94 -8.03
C ARG A 69 -10.89 15.42 -8.08
N ARG A 70 -11.40 14.83 -9.14
CA ARG A 70 -11.49 13.37 -9.26
C ARG A 70 -10.10 12.76 -9.42
N ILE A 71 -9.58 12.20 -8.34
CA ILE A 71 -8.31 11.47 -8.30
C ILE A 71 -8.65 10.00 -8.19
N ARG A 72 -8.34 9.22 -9.23
CA ARG A 72 -8.55 7.76 -9.28
C ARG A 72 -7.27 7.01 -8.94
N HIS A 73 -6.13 7.48 -9.43
CA HIS A 73 -4.83 6.86 -9.23
C HIS A 73 -3.90 7.83 -8.52
N LEU A 74 -3.43 7.46 -7.33
CA LEU A 74 -2.56 8.31 -6.51
C LEU A 74 -1.33 7.53 -6.05
N PHE A 75 -0.15 8.01 -6.44
CA PHE A 75 1.11 7.67 -5.80
C PHE A 75 1.58 8.83 -4.92
N LEU A 76 1.94 8.55 -3.68
CA LEU A 76 2.41 9.52 -2.71
C LEU A 76 3.66 9.00 -1.99
N SER A 77 4.71 9.82 -1.92
CA SER A 77 5.92 9.49 -1.16
C SER A 77 6.50 10.68 -0.41
N ASP A 78 6.94 10.46 0.84
CA ASP A 78 7.70 11.43 1.63
C ASP A 78 9.14 11.63 1.12
N TRP A 79 9.64 10.69 0.32
CA TRP A 79 10.97 10.79 -0.28
C TRP A 79 10.90 11.42 -1.67
N THR A 80 11.81 12.36 -1.94
CA THR A 80 12.10 12.76 -3.32
C THR A 80 12.96 11.68 -3.98
N HIS A 81 12.95 11.61 -5.32
CA HIS A 81 13.86 10.72 -6.04
C HIS A 81 15.33 10.90 -5.63
N ASP A 82 15.76 12.13 -5.33
CA ASP A 82 17.13 12.41 -4.90
C ASP A 82 17.44 11.79 -3.52
N ARG A 83 16.45 11.81 -2.61
CA ARG A 83 16.56 11.26 -1.25
C ARG A 83 16.50 9.74 -1.21
N THR A 84 16.06 9.06 -2.26
CA THR A 84 16.10 7.57 -2.31
C THR A 84 17.51 6.99 -2.17
N LYS A 85 18.55 7.80 -2.40
CA LYS A 85 19.96 7.41 -2.20
C LYS A 85 20.45 7.63 -0.76
N GLU A 86 19.74 8.43 0.03
CA GLU A 86 20.09 8.73 1.41
C GLU A 86 19.75 7.53 2.30
N ARG A 87 20.78 6.86 2.82
CA ARG A 87 20.61 5.66 3.67
C ARG A 87 20.34 5.98 5.15
N VAL A 88 20.26 7.25 5.50
CA VAL A 88 20.15 7.73 6.88
C VAL A 88 19.07 8.79 6.95
N VAL A 89 18.07 8.54 7.80
CA VAL A 89 17.03 9.53 8.11
C VAL A 89 17.65 10.57 9.04
N ALA A 90 17.57 11.84 8.66
CA ALA A 90 18.00 12.94 9.52
C ALA A 90 17.18 12.97 10.81
N THR A 91 17.84 13.16 11.96
CA THR A 91 17.22 13.11 13.29
C THR A 91 17.24 14.45 14.02
N SER A 92 17.63 15.55 13.36
CA SER A 92 17.58 16.89 13.97
C SER A 92 16.12 17.32 14.18
N ASP A 93 15.91 18.29 15.06
CA ASP A 93 14.56 18.78 15.36
C ASP A 93 13.93 19.46 14.13
N GLU A 94 14.71 20.18 13.31
CA GLU A 94 14.22 20.78 12.05
C GLU A 94 13.80 19.70 11.03
N ALA A 95 14.48 18.55 11.03
CA ALA A 95 14.10 17.43 10.18
C ALA A 95 12.78 16.80 10.66
N ARG A 96 12.58 16.70 11.98
CA ARG A 96 11.32 16.21 12.57
C ARG A 96 10.14 17.10 12.20
N ASP A 97 10.26 18.40 12.37
CA ASP A 97 9.22 19.38 11.98
C ASP A 97 8.85 19.23 10.50
N THR A 98 9.85 18.98 9.66
CA THR A 98 9.65 18.75 8.23
C THR A 98 8.85 17.47 7.98
N TYR A 99 9.18 16.36 8.64
CA TYR A 99 8.46 15.09 8.48
C TYR A 99 7.01 15.15 9.02
N GLU A 100 6.78 15.90 10.09
CA GLU A 100 5.43 16.13 10.64
C GLU A 100 4.58 16.97 9.68
N LEU A 101 5.17 18.02 9.10
CA LEU A 101 4.51 18.83 8.09
C LEU A 101 4.22 18.03 6.82
N GLU A 102 5.17 17.20 6.35
CA GLU A 102 4.97 16.27 5.23
C GLU A 102 3.82 15.32 5.50
N SER A 103 3.80 14.69 6.67
CA SER A 103 2.73 13.78 7.10
C SER A 103 1.36 14.46 7.11
N THR A 104 1.27 15.67 7.69
CA THR A 104 0.03 16.45 7.76
C THR A 104 -0.52 16.76 6.37
N ILE A 105 0.35 17.19 5.46
CA ILE A 105 -0.05 17.55 4.09
C ILE A 105 -0.39 16.30 3.29
N ALA A 106 0.37 15.21 3.44
CA ALA A 106 0.07 13.91 2.83
C ALA A 106 -1.30 13.40 3.22
N LEU A 107 -1.63 13.42 4.52
CA LEU A 107 -2.94 13.03 5.02
C LEU A 107 -4.04 13.90 4.40
N ARG A 108 -3.83 15.22 4.29
CA ARG A 108 -4.79 16.11 3.64
C ARG A 108 -5.04 15.75 2.17
N ILE A 109 -4.01 15.38 1.42
CA ILE A 109 -4.16 14.89 0.03
C ILE A 109 -4.99 13.61 0.02
N ILE A 110 -4.66 12.66 0.88
CA ILE A 110 -5.38 11.38 1.00
C ILE A 110 -6.85 11.63 1.32
N THR A 111 -7.17 12.49 2.28
CA THR A 111 -8.56 12.85 2.63
C THR A 111 -9.31 13.49 1.46
N LEU A 112 -8.66 14.34 0.67
CA LEU A 112 -9.27 14.98 -0.51
C LEU A 112 -9.51 13.98 -1.65
N ALA A 113 -8.65 12.96 -1.79
CA ALA A 113 -8.75 11.92 -2.81
C ALA A 113 -9.68 10.76 -2.39
N ALA A 114 -9.88 10.55 -1.09
CA ALA A 114 -10.56 9.40 -0.51
C ALA A 114 -11.93 9.05 -1.16
N PRO A 115 -12.81 10.01 -1.53
CA PRO A 115 -14.09 9.68 -2.14
C PRO A 115 -14.00 9.06 -3.54
N THR A 116 -12.90 9.29 -4.27
CA THR A 116 -12.76 8.93 -5.69
C THR A 116 -11.59 8.01 -6.00
N VAL A 117 -10.69 7.79 -5.05
CA VAL A 117 -9.47 7.00 -5.27
C VAL A 117 -9.81 5.53 -5.44
N GLU A 118 -9.28 4.95 -6.52
CA GLU A 118 -9.45 3.54 -6.92
C GLU A 118 -8.14 2.78 -6.65
N THR A 119 -6.99 3.39 -6.96
CA THR A 119 -5.68 2.82 -6.65
C THR A 119 -4.80 3.80 -5.88
N LEU A 120 -4.26 3.38 -4.74
CA LEU A 120 -3.42 4.19 -3.87
C LEU A 120 -2.11 3.47 -3.57
N ALA A 121 -0.98 4.15 -3.78
CA ALA A 121 0.33 3.71 -3.36
C ALA A 121 0.97 4.78 -2.46
N VAL A 122 1.33 4.40 -1.24
CA VAL A 122 1.96 5.31 -0.27
C VAL A 122 3.29 4.74 0.21
N VAL A 123 4.35 5.51 0.01
CA VAL A 123 5.71 5.17 0.45
C VAL A 123 6.13 6.16 1.51
N VAL A 124 6.26 5.68 2.75
CA VAL A 124 6.68 6.47 3.90
C VAL A 124 7.95 5.87 4.48
N ALA A 125 9.06 6.58 4.35
CA ALA A 125 10.35 6.14 4.83
C ALA A 125 10.73 6.77 6.19
N SER A 126 10.08 7.87 6.60
CA SER A 126 10.26 8.43 7.95
C SER A 126 9.70 7.48 9.02
N PRO A 127 10.52 6.97 9.95
CA PRO A 127 10.06 6.12 11.04
C PRO A 127 9.29 6.90 12.11
N PHE A 128 9.42 8.22 12.15
CA PHE A 128 8.83 9.07 13.18
C PHE A 128 7.36 9.39 12.91
N SER A 129 7.04 9.79 11.67
CA SER A 129 5.68 10.19 11.29
C SER A 129 4.92 9.13 10.51
N GLY A 130 5.61 8.11 9.99
CA GLY A 130 5.02 7.03 9.19
C GLY A 130 3.91 6.26 9.89
N PRO A 131 4.10 5.75 11.12
CA PRO A 131 3.06 5.02 11.83
C PRO A 131 1.77 5.82 12.01
N SER A 132 1.88 7.11 12.36
CA SER A 132 0.72 8.00 12.55
C SER A 132 -0.01 8.31 11.23
N LEU A 133 0.75 8.57 10.15
CA LEU A 133 0.18 8.79 8.81
C LEU A 133 -0.56 7.56 8.31
N LEU A 134 0.08 6.39 8.38
CA LEU A 134 -0.48 5.14 7.88
C LEU A 134 -1.63 4.64 8.75
N GLY A 135 -1.60 4.88 10.06
CA GLY A 135 -2.74 4.66 10.95
C GLY A 135 -3.94 5.50 10.55
N SER A 136 -3.72 6.79 10.26
CA SER A 136 -4.78 7.70 9.80
C SER A 136 -5.32 7.31 8.42
N LEU A 137 -4.45 6.84 7.51
CA LEU A 137 -4.83 6.29 6.22
C LEU A 137 -5.78 5.10 6.38
N PHE A 138 -5.45 4.12 7.24
CA PHE A 138 -6.31 2.95 7.46
C PHE A 138 -7.66 3.27 8.11
N SER A 139 -7.76 4.43 8.76
CA SER A 139 -9.00 4.95 9.35
C SER A 139 -9.79 5.88 8.42
N THR A 140 -9.22 6.26 7.28
CA THR A 140 -9.90 7.12 6.30
C THR A 140 -10.83 6.27 5.42
N PRO A 141 -12.13 6.57 5.34
CA PRO A 141 -13.04 5.83 4.46
C PRO A 141 -12.71 6.08 2.99
N MET A 142 -12.40 5.02 2.24
CA MET A 142 -12.12 5.05 0.80
C MET A 142 -13.05 4.08 0.07
N PRO A 143 -14.30 4.49 -0.24
CA PRO A 143 -15.35 3.58 -0.71
C PRO A 143 -15.10 2.99 -2.10
N GLN A 144 -14.21 3.61 -2.89
CA GLN A 144 -13.89 3.18 -4.26
C GLN A 144 -12.55 2.47 -4.39
N LEU A 145 -11.77 2.37 -3.29
CA LEU A 145 -10.41 1.84 -3.34
C LEU A 145 -10.41 0.33 -3.58
N THR A 146 -9.78 -0.11 -4.66
CA THR A 146 -9.61 -1.52 -5.06
C THR A 146 -8.19 -2.00 -4.84
N ASP A 147 -7.19 -1.11 -4.95
CA ASP A 147 -5.78 -1.46 -4.87
C ASP A 147 -5.04 -0.52 -3.91
N LEU A 148 -4.41 -1.09 -2.89
CA LEU A 148 -3.63 -0.36 -1.90
C LEU A 148 -2.24 -0.96 -1.78
N ALA A 149 -1.21 -0.15 -2.00
CA ALA A 149 0.18 -0.48 -1.70
C ALA A 149 0.73 0.47 -0.62
N VAL A 150 1.28 -0.09 0.45
CA VAL A 150 1.90 0.66 1.54
C VAL A 150 3.33 0.18 1.73
N HIS A 151 4.27 1.11 1.72
CA HIS A 151 5.65 0.88 2.11
C HIS A 151 6.00 1.74 3.32
N GLY A 152 6.52 1.11 4.39
CA GLY A 152 6.97 1.81 5.59
C GLY A 152 6.70 1.04 6.86
N PHE A 153 6.77 1.73 8.00
CA PHE A 153 6.31 1.19 9.29
C PHE A 153 4.83 1.49 9.45
N TYR A 154 4.00 0.48 9.17
CA TYR A 154 2.55 0.59 9.22
C TYR A 154 1.97 -0.08 10.48
N PRO A 155 0.96 0.54 11.13
CA PRO A 155 0.03 -0.22 11.94
C PRO A 155 -0.86 -1.08 11.02
N PHE A 156 -1.56 -2.05 11.57
CA PHE A 156 -2.48 -2.87 10.76
C PHE A 156 -3.81 -2.14 10.50
N PRO A 157 -4.51 -2.48 9.41
CA PRO A 157 -5.89 -2.05 9.21
C PRO A 157 -6.74 -2.42 10.42
N HIS A 158 -7.41 -1.43 11.01
CA HIS A 158 -8.15 -1.59 12.27
C HIS A 158 -9.56 -0.98 12.21
N ALA A 159 -9.78 0.03 11.37
CA ALA A 159 -11.09 0.65 11.23
C ALA A 159 -12.03 -0.23 10.39
N PRO A 160 -13.19 -0.65 10.92
CA PRO A 160 -14.10 -1.52 10.20
C PRO A 160 -14.71 -0.80 8.98
N ARG A 161 -14.78 -1.51 7.84
CA ARG A 161 -15.34 -1.04 6.57
C ARG A 161 -14.76 0.28 6.06
N SER A 162 -13.51 0.60 6.41
CA SER A 162 -12.83 1.78 5.85
C SER A 162 -12.59 1.62 4.35
N MET A 163 -12.33 0.40 3.87
CA MET A 163 -12.05 0.12 2.46
C MET A 163 -12.88 -1.08 1.97
N PRO A 164 -14.20 -0.91 1.79
CA PRO A 164 -15.13 -2.00 1.56
C PRO A 164 -14.94 -2.72 0.21
N ARG A 165 -14.31 -2.05 -0.77
CA ARG A 165 -14.05 -2.58 -2.12
C ARG A 165 -12.60 -3.01 -2.34
N LEU A 166 -11.77 -2.99 -1.31
CA LEU A 166 -10.34 -3.29 -1.47
C LEU A 166 -10.14 -4.76 -1.80
N GLU A 167 -9.59 -5.01 -2.99
CA GLU A 167 -9.35 -6.33 -3.56
C GLU A 167 -7.87 -6.72 -3.41
N HIS A 168 -6.96 -5.76 -3.62
CA HIS A 168 -5.52 -5.98 -3.60
C HIS A 168 -4.85 -5.14 -2.51
N LEU A 169 -4.21 -5.79 -1.55
CA LEU A 169 -3.42 -5.13 -0.51
C LEU A 169 -1.97 -5.59 -0.58
N HIS A 170 -1.05 -4.64 -0.77
CA HIS A 170 0.38 -4.86 -0.68
C HIS A 170 0.96 -4.10 0.50
N LEU A 171 1.56 -4.82 1.45
CA LEU A 171 2.28 -4.24 2.57
C LEU A 171 3.77 -4.57 2.46
N SER A 172 4.61 -3.57 2.65
CA SER A 172 6.07 -3.72 2.61
C SER A 172 6.76 -2.78 3.58
N GLY A 173 8.00 -3.09 3.95
CA GLY A 173 8.82 -2.26 4.86
C GLY A 173 8.76 -2.70 6.33
N ASN A 174 7.63 -3.22 6.81
CA ASN A 174 7.55 -3.86 8.12
C ASN A 174 8.16 -5.28 8.05
N ARG A 175 9.27 -5.48 8.78
CA ARG A 175 10.03 -6.73 8.79
C ARG A 175 9.29 -7.88 9.49
N SER A 176 8.35 -7.55 10.38
CA SER A 176 7.63 -8.52 11.21
C SER A 176 6.18 -8.10 11.41
N PRO A 177 5.28 -8.36 10.44
CA PRO A 177 3.86 -8.00 10.50
C PRO A 177 3.06 -8.98 11.38
N HIS A 178 3.62 -9.41 12.51
CA HIS A 178 2.94 -10.29 13.44
C HIS A 178 1.74 -9.58 14.08
N GLY A 179 0.58 -10.23 14.07
CA GLY A 179 -0.70 -9.67 14.52
C GLY A 179 -1.61 -9.21 13.39
N LEU A 180 -1.16 -9.25 12.13
CA LEU A 180 -1.95 -8.84 10.97
C LEU A 180 -3.22 -9.68 10.77
N LEU A 181 -3.14 -10.98 11.09
CA LEU A 181 -4.22 -11.96 10.91
C LEU A 181 -5.00 -12.23 12.20
N HIS A 182 -4.58 -11.63 13.33
CA HIS A 182 -5.29 -11.74 14.60
C HIS A 182 -6.52 -10.81 14.66
N PHE A 183 -7.43 -11.12 15.59
CA PHE A 183 -8.61 -10.31 15.92
C PHE A 183 -9.61 -10.07 14.79
N GLY A 184 -9.40 -10.62 13.59
CA GLY A 184 -10.28 -10.42 12.44
C GLY A 184 -10.32 -8.98 11.91
N MET A 185 -9.41 -8.11 12.33
CA MET A 185 -9.43 -6.68 11.97
C MET A 185 -9.18 -6.47 10.47
N LEU A 186 -8.31 -7.27 9.87
CA LEU A 186 -8.07 -7.23 8.42
C LEU A 186 -9.35 -7.53 7.63
N LYS A 187 -10.10 -8.57 8.05
CA LYS A 187 -11.41 -8.92 7.48
C LYS A 187 -12.44 -7.80 7.71
N ALA A 188 -12.46 -7.22 8.90
CA ALA A 188 -13.39 -6.15 9.24
C ALA A 188 -13.13 -4.87 8.43
N ALA A 189 -11.86 -4.52 8.20
CA ALA A 189 -11.46 -3.32 7.45
C ALA A 189 -11.66 -3.49 5.94
N CYS A 190 -11.25 -4.65 5.39
CA CYS A 190 -11.18 -4.94 3.97
C CYS A 190 -11.94 -6.25 3.63
N PRO A 191 -13.29 -6.25 3.67
CA PRO A 191 -14.08 -7.48 3.51
C PRO A 191 -14.01 -8.10 2.11
N ALA A 192 -13.69 -7.30 1.08
CA ALA A 192 -13.58 -7.73 -0.32
C ALA A 192 -12.18 -8.24 -0.71
N LEU A 193 -11.26 -8.39 0.26
CA LEU A 193 -9.86 -8.66 -0.04
C LEU A 193 -9.66 -10.04 -0.68
N ILE A 194 -9.12 -10.06 -1.91
CA ILE A 194 -8.83 -11.26 -2.69
C ILE A 194 -7.33 -11.54 -2.82
N HIS A 195 -6.48 -10.52 -2.71
CA HIS A 195 -5.04 -10.64 -2.87
C HIS A 195 -4.28 -9.87 -1.78
N LEU A 196 -3.46 -10.59 -1.01
CA LEU A 196 -2.59 -10.03 0.03
C LEU A 196 -1.13 -10.27 -0.33
N ARG A 197 -0.33 -9.21 -0.52
CA ARG A 197 1.11 -9.31 -0.72
C ARG A 197 1.85 -8.73 0.48
N LEU A 198 2.81 -9.47 0.99
CA LEU A 198 3.71 -9.05 2.06
C LEU A 198 5.14 -9.15 1.54
N SER A 199 5.84 -8.02 1.45
CA SER A 199 7.20 -7.97 0.92
C SER A 199 8.21 -7.44 1.94
N GLY A 200 9.41 -8.01 1.91
CA GLY A 200 10.52 -7.57 2.74
C GLY A 200 10.51 -8.16 4.14
N LEU A 201 9.87 -9.33 4.33
CA LEU A 201 9.89 -10.05 5.59
C LEU A 201 11.30 -10.44 5.97
N PHE A 202 11.63 -10.30 7.25
CA PHE A 202 12.96 -10.63 7.73
C PHE A 202 12.92 -11.08 9.20
N ALA A 203 13.39 -12.31 9.46
CA ALA A 203 13.50 -12.87 10.80
C ALA A 203 12.17 -12.88 11.60
N SER A 204 11.04 -13.00 10.90
CA SER A 204 9.70 -13.01 11.50
C SER A 204 9.15 -14.43 11.62
N ALA A 205 9.78 -15.24 12.47
CA ALA A 205 9.31 -16.61 12.73
C ALA A 205 7.90 -16.62 13.35
N SER A 206 7.57 -15.61 14.16
CA SER A 206 6.23 -15.46 14.76
C SER A 206 5.14 -15.26 13.71
N PHE A 207 5.36 -14.42 12.70
CA PHE A 207 4.42 -14.25 11.61
C PHE A 207 4.27 -15.52 10.76
N ALA A 208 5.36 -16.28 10.54
CA ALA A 208 5.27 -17.54 9.82
C ALA A 208 4.38 -18.57 10.55
N GLU A 209 4.46 -18.63 11.89
CA GLU A 209 3.57 -19.48 12.69
C GLU A 209 2.13 -18.95 12.73
N GLU A 210 1.93 -17.63 12.80
CA GLU A 210 0.60 -17.00 12.68
C GLU A 210 -0.06 -17.36 11.34
N LEU A 211 0.68 -17.23 10.23
CA LEU A 211 0.21 -17.60 8.90
C LEU A 211 -0.11 -19.09 8.81
N ARG A 212 0.75 -19.95 9.37
CA ARG A 212 0.50 -21.40 9.45
C ARG A 212 -0.79 -21.70 10.21
N SER A 213 -0.98 -21.08 11.37
CA SER A 213 -2.18 -21.22 12.18
C SER A 213 -3.43 -20.79 11.41
N ALA A 214 -3.38 -19.65 10.72
CA ALA A 214 -4.50 -19.15 9.93
C ALA A 214 -4.87 -20.07 8.75
N ILE A 215 -3.89 -20.65 8.07
CA ILE A 215 -4.10 -21.58 6.95
C ILE A 215 -4.68 -22.91 7.44
N LEU A 216 -4.11 -23.51 8.48
CA LEU A 216 -4.60 -24.77 9.04
C LEU A 216 -6.01 -24.61 9.63
N SER A 217 -6.26 -23.48 10.29
CA SER A 217 -7.56 -23.17 10.88
C SER A 217 -8.69 -22.99 9.87
N ALA A 218 -8.38 -22.64 8.62
CA ALA A 218 -9.38 -22.52 7.56
C ALA A 218 -9.93 -23.87 7.08
N HIS A 219 -9.36 -24.99 7.53
CA HIS A 219 -9.81 -26.35 7.17
C HIS A 219 -10.71 -26.99 8.24
N ASP A 220 -10.62 -26.57 9.50
CA ASP A 220 -11.41 -27.10 10.60
C ASP A 220 -12.71 -26.29 10.78
N ASP A 221 -13.70 -26.52 9.91
CA ASP A 221 -15.03 -25.90 9.97
C ASP A 221 -15.87 -26.34 11.20
N THR A 222 -15.40 -27.31 11.99
CA THR A 222 -16.20 -28.01 13.01
C THR A 222 -16.05 -27.52 14.45
N ALA A 223 -15.22 -26.49 14.73
CA ALA A 223 -15.07 -25.94 16.08
C ALA A 223 -14.92 -24.41 16.09
N ALA A 224 -15.87 -23.71 15.46
CA ALA A 224 -15.88 -22.25 15.37
C ALA A 224 -16.55 -21.59 16.58
N GLN A 225 -16.05 -21.79 17.79
CA GLN A 225 -16.41 -20.95 18.95
C GLN A 225 -15.19 -20.63 19.83
N SER A 226 -15.01 -19.31 20.04
CA SER A 226 -14.40 -18.66 21.22
C SER A 226 -12.88 -18.61 21.44
N ASP A 227 -12.04 -18.46 20.41
CA ASP A 227 -10.71 -17.84 20.62
C ASP A 227 -10.57 -16.52 19.80
N PRO A 228 -10.66 -15.34 20.44
CA PRO A 228 -10.48 -14.06 19.77
C PRO A 228 -9.04 -13.80 19.31
N PHE A 229 -8.06 -14.57 19.81
CA PHE A 229 -6.65 -14.47 19.43
C PHE A 229 -6.30 -15.38 18.25
N ARG A 230 -7.23 -16.20 17.76
CA ARG A 230 -6.97 -17.10 16.65
C ARG A 230 -6.71 -16.31 15.35
N ALA A 231 -5.61 -16.64 14.68
CA ALA A 231 -5.30 -16.09 13.37
C ALA A 231 -6.33 -16.58 12.34
N SER A 232 -6.85 -15.66 11.53
CA SER A 232 -7.88 -15.98 10.53
C SER A 232 -7.64 -15.21 9.23
N LEU A 233 -7.94 -15.88 8.11
CA LEU A 233 -7.88 -15.27 6.79
C LEU A 233 -9.28 -14.72 6.43
N PRO A 234 -9.36 -13.58 5.72
CA PRO A 234 -10.58 -13.16 5.06
C PRO A 234 -11.13 -14.28 4.15
N GLN A 235 -12.43 -14.54 4.20
CA GLN A 235 -13.06 -15.65 3.48
C GLN A 235 -12.89 -15.57 1.96
N GLN A 236 -12.81 -14.35 1.42
CA GLN A 236 -12.66 -14.11 -0.01
C GLN A 236 -11.20 -14.15 -0.49
N LEU A 237 -10.24 -14.31 0.43
CA LEU A 237 -8.81 -14.26 0.10
C LEU A 237 -8.43 -15.44 -0.78
N ARG A 238 -8.03 -15.13 -2.03
CA ARG A 238 -7.67 -16.12 -3.06
C ARG A 238 -6.17 -16.32 -3.16
N THR A 239 -5.40 -15.27 -2.92
CA THR A 239 -3.95 -15.24 -3.11
C THR A 239 -3.25 -14.50 -1.99
N ILE A 240 -2.22 -15.14 -1.42
CA ILE A 240 -1.26 -14.54 -0.50
C ILE A 240 0.12 -14.69 -1.12
N VAL A 241 0.85 -13.60 -1.23
CA VAL A 241 2.24 -13.61 -1.73
C VAL A 241 3.13 -13.15 -0.59
N VAL A 242 4.12 -13.97 -0.25
CA VAL A 242 5.02 -13.70 0.88
C VAL A 242 6.45 -13.68 0.37
N GLU A 243 7.03 -12.49 0.32
CA GLU A 243 8.39 -12.27 -0.19
C GLU A 243 9.35 -12.01 0.97
N ALA A 244 10.20 -13.00 1.25
CA ALA A 244 11.26 -12.83 2.23
C ALA A 244 12.41 -12.03 1.63
N ARG A 245 12.96 -11.13 2.43
CA ARG A 245 14.17 -10.39 2.08
C ARG A 245 15.37 -11.33 2.20
N GLU A 246 16.23 -11.34 1.19
CA GLU A 246 17.51 -12.04 1.29
C GLU A 246 18.35 -11.50 2.45
N MET A 247 19.03 -12.41 3.16
CA MET A 247 20.10 -12.05 4.10
C MET A 247 21.31 -11.53 3.33
N HIS A 248 21.23 -10.30 2.84
CA HIS A 248 22.37 -9.63 2.25
C HIS A 248 23.29 -9.10 3.37
N VAL A 249 24.57 -9.44 3.32
CA VAL A 249 25.63 -8.91 4.20
C VAL A 249 26.46 -7.92 3.37
N PRO A 250 26.10 -6.62 3.30
CA PRO A 250 26.83 -5.69 2.47
C PRO A 250 28.13 -5.31 3.19
N GLY A 251 29.23 -5.94 2.78
CA GLY A 251 30.56 -5.68 3.31
C GLY A 251 30.75 -6.22 4.72
N ALA A 252 31.81 -7.00 4.93
CA ALA A 252 32.24 -7.47 6.23
C ALA A 252 32.61 -6.29 7.16
N ARG A 253 31.62 -5.61 7.73
CA ARG A 253 31.81 -4.86 8.98
C ARG A 253 32.00 -5.92 10.06
N LYS A 254 33.02 -5.72 10.90
CA LYS A 254 33.62 -6.70 11.85
C LYS A 254 32.67 -7.42 12.83
N HIS A 255 31.37 -7.14 12.79
CA HIS A 255 30.34 -7.82 13.57
C HIS A 255 29.29 -8.36 12.60
N GLY A 256 29.36 -9.66 12.30
CA GLY A 256 28.38 -10.35 11.46
C GLY A 256 26.97 -10.26 12.03
N ILE A 257 25.98 -10.73 11.26
CA ILE A 257 24.58 -10.83 11.70
C ILE A 257 24.53 -11.64 13.02
N PRO A 258 23.86 -11.14 14.07
CA PRO A 258 23.75 -11.84 15.34
C PRO A 258 23.22 -13.26 15.14
N ARG A 259 23.84 -14.25 15.79
CA ARG A 259 23.51 -15.68 15.62
C ARG A 259 22.02 -15.96 15.85
N GLY A 260 21.41 -15.28 16.82
CA GLY A 260 19.96 -15.39 17.09
C GLY A 260 19.09 -14.87 15.94
N LEU A 261 19.46 -13.76 15.30
CA LEU A 261 18.71 -13.19 14.18
C LEU A 261 18.80 -14.09 12.94
N ARG A 262 19.96 -14.69 12.72
CA ARG A 262 20.17 -15.70 11.68
C ARG A 262 19.29 -16.92 11.91
N LEU A 263 19.28 -17.45 13.15
CA LEU A 263 18.46 -18.60 13.52
C LEU A 263 16.96 -18.30 13.34
N MET A 264 16.50 -17.11 13.73
CA MET A 264 15.11 -16.68 13.52
C MET A 264 14.76 -16.57 12.04
N HIS A 265 15.66 -16.04 11.21
CA HIS A 265 15.46 -15.96 9.77
C HIS A 265 15.42 -17.33 9.11
N GLU A 266 16.35 -18.22 9.46
CA GLU A 266 16.36 -19.61 8.99
C GLU A 266 15.08 -20.35 9.40
N LYS A 267 14.65 -20.22 10.66
CA LYS A 267 13.39 -20.79 11.15
C LYS A 267 12.18 -20.27 10.35
N MET A 268 12.11 -18.96 10.11
CA MET A 268 11.07 -18.35 9.29
C MET A 268 11.03 -18.95 7.87
N LEU A 269 12.19 -19.05 7.19
CA LEU A 269 12.26 -19.63 5.85
C LEU A 269 11.84 -21.10 5.82
N VAL A 270 12.24 -21.89 6.82
CA VAL A 270 11.82 -23.29 6.95
C VAL A 270 10.30 -23.39 7.07
N SER A 271 9.69 -22.62 7.99
CA SER A 271 8.23 -22.60 8.16
C SER A 271 7.50 -22.17 6.87
N LEU A 272 7.98 -21.14 6.17
CA LEU A 272 7.37 -20.69 4.90
C LEU A 272 7.48 -21.74 3.78
N ARG A 273 8.63 -22.42 3.66
CA ARG A 273 8.82 -23.50 2.67
C ARG A 273 8.04 -24.76 2.99
N GLU A 274 7.77 -25.04 4.27
CA GLU A 274 6.84 -26.11 4.66
C GLU A 274 5.41 -25.78 4.27
N LEU A 275 4.97 -24.53 4.46
CA LEU A 275 3.65 -24.08 4.05
C LEU A 275 3.47 -24.16 2.54
N GLU A 276 4.49 -23.75 1.77
CA GLU A 276 4.46 -23.87 0.31
C GLU A 276 4.28 -25.31 -0.18
N ARG A 277 4.95 -26.27 0.48
CA ARG A 277 4.87 -27.69 0.12
C ARG A 277 3.56 -28.36 0.55
N ARG A 278 2.96 -27.90 1.65
CA ARG A 278 1.70 -28.43 2.19
C ARG A 278 0.46 -27.75 1.61
N ALA A 279 0.64 -26.62 0.94
CA ALA A 279 -0.41 -25.96 0.19
C ALA A 279 -0.89 -26.89 -0.94
N ASP A 280 -2.04 -27.53 -0.74
CA ASP A 280 -2.82 -28.26 -1.75
C ASP A 280 -2.95 -27.45 -3.06
N PRO A 281 -3.21 -28.00 -4.26
CA PRO A 281 -3.30 -27.22 -5.51
C PRO A 281 -4.32 -26.06 -5.47
N LEU A 282 -5.30 -26.13 -4.57
CA LEU A 282 -6.25 -25.04 -4.26
C LEU A 282 -5.63 -23.93 -3.39
N LEU A 283 -4.65 -24.27 -2.56
CA LEU A 283 -3.80 -23.37 -1.75
C LEU A 283 -2.54 -22.88 -2.48
N ALA A 284 -2.08 -23.54 -3.55
CA ALA A 284 -1.03 -23.01 -4.43
C ALA A 284 -1.47 -21.70 -5.12
N ARG A 285 -2.78 -21.48 -5.27
CA ARG A 285 -3.35 -20.16 -5.64
C ARG A 285 -3.29 -19.14 -4.50
N ARG A 286 -3.30 -19.62 -3.25
CA ARG A 286 -3.32 -18.86 -1.99
C ARG A 286 -1.94 -18.55 -1.43
N PHE A 287 -0.85 -19.17 -1.89
CA PHE A 287 0.48 -18.92 -1.36
C PHE A 287 1.55 -18.99 -2.45
N CYS A 288 2.25 -17.88 -2.67
CA CYS A 288 3.46 -17.84 -3.49
C CYS A 288 4.61 -17.25 -2.67
N HIS A 289 5.65 -18.06 -2.44
CA HIS A 289 6.90 -17.57 -1.86
C HIS A 289 7.84 -17.13 -2.99
N ARG A 290 8.41 -15.93 -2.87
CA ARG A 290 9.48 -15.46 -3.77
C ARG A 290 10.60 -14.85 -2.95
N GLU A 291 11.83 -15.27 -3.23
CA GLU A 291 13.03 -14.59 -2.73
C GLU A 291 13.30 -13.37 -3.64
N GLN A 292 13.52 -12.19 -3.02
CA GLN A 292 13.91 -10.98 -3.77
C GLN A 292 15.37 -11.09 -4.19
N LYS A 293 15.61 -11.34 -5.49
CA LYS A 293 16.94 -11.26 -6.14
C LYS A 293 17.50 -9.84 -6.17
#